data_AF-A0A960LY07-F1
#
_entry.id   AF-A0A960LY07-F1
#
_cell.length_a   1.000
_cell.length_b   1.000
_cell.length_c   1.000
_cell.angle_alpha   90.00
_cell.angle_beta   90.00
_cell.angle_gamma   90.00
#
_symmetry.space_group_name_H-M   'P 1'
#
loop_
_entity.id
_entity.type
_entity.pdbx_description
1 polymer ?
#
loop_
_entity_poly.entity_id
_entity_poly.type
_entity_poly.pdbx_seq_one_letter_code
_entity_poly.pdbx_strand_id
1 'polypeptide(L)'
;MTQPYYLSDQGLSEYLLFHYGKSEEVLPYPFGPRDALGYPVQSVHTLLDPARLGKDRTRRALDLGCAVGRSTFELTRWADEVIGIDASSRFIEAAHILQAEGCLPYTFQVEGQIRQDAVAEVPRDMDCSRVTFRVGDAMDPGEDIGAFDIVHMANLIDRLPDPARCLRQLPGLINPGGQLLLLSPYTWMQAYTPEEAWLGGRSIAGTPQTSLEGLHGLLDADFTLDLTLDLPFLIREHARKYQWSVAQGTRWIRR
;
A
#
# COMPACT_ATOMS: atom_id res chain seq x y z
N MET A 1 5.16 4.20 -16.41
CA MET A 1 6.51 3.62 -16.59
C MET A 1 7.03 3.25 -15.21
N THR A 2 7.33 1.97 -14.97
CA THR A 2 7.86 1.52 -13.67
C THR A 2 9.31 2.02 -13.51
N GLN A 3 9.58 2.75 -12.44
CA GLN A 3 10.89 3.34 -12.15
C GLN A 3 11.99 2.27 -11.93
N PRO A 4 13.28 2.55 -12.25
CA PRO A 4 14.36 1.57 -12.17
C PRO A 4 14.53 0.91 -10.79
N TYR A 5 14.24 1.65 -9.72
CA TYR A 5 14.37 1.15 -8.35
C TYR A 5 13.42 -0.04 -8.07
N TYR A 6 12.15 0.05 -8.48
CA TYR A 6 11.15 -1.00 -8.26
C TYR A 6 11.35 -2.25 -9.14
N LEU A 7 12.29 -2.17 -10.08
CA LEU A 7 12.73 -3.30 -10.90
C LEU A 7 14.06 -3.90 -10.40
N SER A 8 14.71 -3.28 -9.42
CA SER A 8 16.02 -3.67 -8.92
C SER A 8 15.96 -4.78 -7.87
N ASP A 9 17.05 -5.55 -7.74
CA ASP A 9 17.24 -6.56 -6.68
C ASP A 9 17.18 -5.91 -5.30
N GLN A 10 17.71 -4.69 -5.18
CA GLN A 10 17.70 -3.91 -3.94
C GLN A 10 16.25 -3.60 -3.54
N GLY A 11 15.47 -2.99 -4.43
CA GLY A 11 14.08 -2.62 -4.16
C GLY A 11 13.23 -3.84 -3.79
N LEU A 12 13.40 -4.97 -4.49
CA LEU A 12 12.71 -6.22 -4.12
C LEU A 12 13.10 -6.68 -2.71
N SER A 13 14.38 -6.71 -2.38
CA SER A 13 14.83 -7.16 -1.05
C SER A 13 14.36 -6.24 0.08
N GLU A 14 14.36 -4.92 -0.14
CA GLU A 14 13.89 -3.93 0.83
C GLU A 14 12.37 -4.04 1.04
N TYR A 15 11.59 -4.26 -0.01
CA TYR A 15 10.14 -4.48 0.11
C TYR A 15 9.79 -5.83 0.72
N LEU A 16 10.51 -6.91 0.42
CA LEU A 16 10.33 -8.19 1.12
C LEU A 16 10.61 -8.04 2.62
N LEU A 17 11.68 -7.34 2.99
CA LEU A 17 12.00 -7.06 4.39
C LEU A 17 10.96 -6.14 5.06
N PHE A 18 10.49 -5.10 4.37
CA PHE A 18 9.47 -4.19 4.86
C PHE A 18 8.11 -4.89 5.08
N HIS A 19 7.78 -5.86 4.22
CA HIS A 19 6.47 -6.53 4.23
C HIS A 19 6.43 -7.80 5.09
N TYR A 20 7.53 -8.54 5.18
CA TYR A 20 7.55 -9.85 5.83
C TYR A 20 8.66 -10.01 6.87
N GLY A 21 9.59 -9.06 6.96
CA GLY A 21 10.69 -9.11 7.91
C GLY A 21 10.21 -9.18 9.35
N LYS A 22 10.88 -10.02 10.15
CA LYS A 22 10.67 -10.08 11.59
C LYS A 22 11.14 -8.78 12.24
N SER A 23 10.58 -8.45 13.40
CA SER A 23 10.94 -7.23 14.13
C SER A 23 12.45 -7.10 14.37
N GLU A 24 13.14 -8.19 14.70
CA GLU A 24 14.59 -8.27 14.89
C GLU A 24 15.40 -8.20 13.58
N GLU A 25 14.81 -8.56 12.44
CA GLU A 25 15.44 -8.42 11.12
C GLU A 25 15.29 -6.98 10.62
N VAL A 26 14.14 -6.35 10.84
CA VAL A 26 13.92 -4.95 10.48
C VAL A 26 14.68 -4.03 11.43
N LEU A 27 14.45 -4.11 12.74
CA LEU A 27 15.05 -3.24 13.76
C LEU A 27 15.72 -4.07 14.88
N PRO A 28 16.97 -4.54 14.70
CA PRO A 28 17.68 -5.37 15.67
C PRO A 28 18.08 -4.65 16.96
N TYR A 29 18.00 -3.31 16.98
CA TYR A 29 18.42 -2.52 18.12
C TYR A 29 17.39 -2.58 19.26
N PRO A 30 17.84 -2.43 20.53
CA PRO A 30 16.91 -2.32 21.64
C PRO A 30 16.09 -1.02 21.60
N PHE A 31 16.58 0.01 20.89
CA PHE A 31 15.96 1.32 20.71
C PHE A 31 15.44 1.52 19.26
N GLY A 32 14.68 2.59 19.06
CA GLY A 32 14.12 2.98 17.76
C GLY A 32 12.58 2.92 17.74
N PRO A 33 11.96 3.27 16.61
CA PRO A 33 10.52 3.41 16.49
C PRO A 33 9.85 2.04 16.28
N ARG A 34 9.72 1.23 17.33
CA ARG A 34 9.15 -0.14 17.26
C ARG A 34 7.70 -0.17 16.79
N ASP A 35 6.99 0.91 17.05
CA ASP A 35 5.61 1.20 16.70
C ASP A 35 5.42 1.24 15.17
N ALA A 36 6.52 1.48 14.43
CA ALA A 36 6.56 1.58 12.97
C ALA A 36 6.76 0.23 12.24
N LEU A 37 6.80 -0.88 12.99
CA LEU A 37 6.99 -2.24 12.45
C LEU A 37 5.67 -2.87 12.03
N GLY A 38 5.69 -3.73 11.02
CA GLY A 38 4.49 -4.44 10.55
C GLY A 38 3.48 -3.54 9.83
N TYR A 39 3.95 -2.44 9.24
CA TYR A 39 3.10 -1.44 8.57
C TYR A 39 2.09 -2.03 7.58
N PRO A 40 2.42 -2.98 6.69
CA PRO A 40 1.45 -3.51 5.73
C PRO A 40 0.24 -4.22 6.37
N VAL A 41 0.41 -4.77 7.58
CA VAL A 41 -0.70 -5.34 8.36
C VAL A 41 -1.47 -4.21 9.05
N GLN A 42 -0.74 -3.30 9.72
CA GLN A 42 -1.36 -2.20 10.45
C GLN A 42 -2.15 -1.24 9.53
N SER A 43 -1.72 -1.04 8.29
CA SER A 43 -2.40 -0.16 7.33
C SER A 43 -3.81 -0.62 6.99
N VAL A 44 -4.06 -1.93 7.05
CA VAL A 44 -5.39 -2.52 6.89
C VAL A 44 -6.17 -2.44 8.20
N HIS A 45 -5.62 -2.96 9.30
CA HIS A 45 -6.37 -3.09 10.56
C HIS A 45 -6.69 -1.77 11.25
N THR A 46 -5.84 -0.76 11.11
CA THR A 46 -6.07 0.53 11.79
C THR A 46 -7.10 1.40 11.06
N LEU A 47 -7.24 1.23 9.74
CA LEU A 47 -8.16 2.02 8.94
C LEU A 47 -9.46 1.31 8.62
N LEU A 48 -9.50 -0.02 8.48
CA LEU A 48 -10.74 -0.71 8.14
C LEU A 48 -11.73 -0.66 9.31
N ASP A 49 -13.01 -0.43 9.03
CA ASP A 49 -14.12 -0.66 9.97
C ASP A 49 -14.87 -1.94 9.59
N PRO A 50 -14.63 -3.08 10.26
CA PRO A 50 -15.32 -4.32 9.96
C PRO A 50 -16.83 -4.26 10.22
N ALA A 51 -17.31 -3.36 11.09
CA ALA A 51 -18.74 -3.25 11.41
C ALA A 51 -19.55 -2.66 10.25
N ARG A 52 -18.89 -1.91 9.35
CA ARG A 52 -19.49 -1.34 8.14
C ARG A 52 -19.50 -2.31 6.95
N LEU A 53 -18.82 -3.45 7.05
CA LEU A 53 -18.82 -4.46 5.99
C LEU A 53 -20.14 -5.25 6.03
N GLY A 54 -20.97 -5.08 4.98
CA GLY A 54 -22.22 -5.83 4.82
C GLY A 54 -22.00 -7.34 4.94
N LYS A 55 -22.90 -8.06 5.61
CA LYS A 55 -22.77 -9.51 5.88
C LYS A 55 -23.49 -10.40 4.87
N ASP A 56 -24.33 -9.80 4.04
CA ASP A 56 -25.29 -10.55 3.20
C ASP A 56 -24.82 -10.71 1.74
N ARG A 57 -23.55 -10.39 1.44
CA ARG A 57 -22.95 -10.54 0.10
C ARG A 57 -21.49 -10.98 0.16
N THR A 58 -21.03 -11.59 -0.93
CA THR A 58 -19.61 -11.84 -1.19
C THR A 58 -18.85 -10.51 -1.19
N ARG A 59 -17.82 -10.42 -0.35
CA ARG A 59 -17.03 -9.21 -0.20
C ARG A 59 -15.81 -9.24 -1.09
N ARG A 60 -15.55 -8.15 -1.79
CA ARG A 60 -14.38 -8.02 -2.66
C ARG A 60 -13.47 -6.91 -2.17
N ALA A 61 -12.17 -7.14 -2.17
CA ALA A 61 -11.17 -6.13 -1.85
C ALA A 61 -10.20 -5.92 -3.02
N LEU A 62 -9.73 -4.69 -3.17
CA LEU A 62 -8.70 -4.30 -4.14
C LEU A 62 -7.54 -3.64 -3.39
N ASP A 63 -6.34 -4.14 -3.60
CA ASP A 63 -5.09 -3.55 -3.11
C ASP A 63 -4.34 -2.94 -4.30
N LEU A 64 -4.48 -1.62 -4.47
CA LEU A 64 -3.80 -0.87 -5.54
C LEU A 64 -2.41 -0.47 -5.06
N GLY A 65 -1.38 -0.81 -5.84
CA GLY A 65 0.01 -0.66 -5.42
C GLY A 65 0.42 -1.72 -4.39
N CYS A 66 0.04 -2.98 -4.62
CA CYS A 66 0.16 -4.05 -3.63
C CYS A 66 1.60 -4.47 -3.31
N ALA A 67 2.58 -4.02 -4.10
CA ALA A 67 3.97 -4.47 -4.05
C ALA A 67 4.07 -6.01 -3.95
N VAL A 68 4.76 -6.53 -2.94
CA VAL A 68 4.96 -7.97 -2.70
C VAL A 68 3.81 -8.63 -1.92
N GLY A 69 2.65 -7.97 -1.82
CA GLY A 69 1.36 -8.61 -1.52
C GLY A 69 0.97 -8.78 -0.06
N ARG A 70 1.76 -8.31 0.92
CA ARG A 70 1.44 -8.55 2.34
C ARG A 70 0.07 -8.00 2.76
N SER A 71 -0.25 -6.75 2.40
CA SER A 71 -1.58 -6.17 2.69
C SER A 71 -2.68 -6.89 1.92
N THR A 72 -2.40 -7.35 0.69
CA THR A 72 -3.33 -8.15 -0.12
C THR A 72 -3.70 -9.45 0.59
N PHE A 73 -2.73 -10.19 1.13
CA PHE A 73 -3.01 -11.38 1.94
C PHE A 73 -3.81 -11.01 3.20
N GLU A 74 -3.46 -9.93 3.89
CA GLU A 74 -4.15 -9.49 5.09
C GLU A 74 -5.64 -9.16 4.84
N LEU A 75 -5.97 -8.60 3.67
CA LEU A 75 -7.34 -8.30 3.26
C LEU A 75 -8.22 -9.55 3.11
N THR A 76 -7.65 -10.75 2.95
CA THR A 76 -8.41 -12.02 2.88
C THR A 76 -9.16 -12.34 4.18
N ARG A 77 -8.79 -11.71 5.30
CA ARG A 77 -9.54 -11.80 6.56
C ARG A 77 -10.92 -11.16 6.48
N TRP A 78 -11.10 -10.21 5.56
CA TRP A 78 -12.26 -9.33 5.49
C TRP A 78 -13.04 -9.45 4.18
N ALA A 79 -12.43 -10.08 3.18
CA ALA A 79 -12.99 -10.28 1.85
C ALA A 79 -12.92 -11.75 1.42
N ASP A 80 -13.84 -12.12 0.54
CA ASP A 80 -13.94 -13.44 -0.07
C ASP A 80 -13.13 -13.53 -1.37
N GLU A 81 -12.85 -12.38 -1.99
CA GLU A 81 -11.98 -12.23 -3.14
C GLU A 81 -11.11 -10.98 -2.96
N VAL A 82 -9.81 -11.09 -3.21
CA VAL A 82 -8.88 -9.97 -3.16
C VAL A 82 -8.07 -9.88 -4.45
N ILE A 83 -8.05 -8.71 -5.07
CA ILE A 83 -7.18 -8.44 -6.22
C ILE A 83 -6.05 -7.52 -5.77
N GLY A 84 -4.81 -7.93 -5.97
CA GLY A 84 -3.62 -7.09 -5.79
C GLY A 84 -3.07 -6.63 -7.14
N ILE A 85 -2.86 -5.32 -7.33
CA ILE A 85 -2.32 -4.76 -8.56
C ILE A 85 -1.06 -3.96 -8.26
N ASP A 86 0.02 -4.22 -9.00
CA ASP A 86 1.24 -3.40 -8.96
C ASP A 86 1.85 -3.26 -10.36
N ALA A 87 2.51 -2.13 -10.62
CA ALA A 87 3.15 -1.87 -11.91
C ALA A 87 4.48 -2.64 -12.07
N SER A 88 5.06 -3.15 -10.99
CA SER A 88 6.28 -3.96 -11.02
C SER A 88 5.95 -5.43 -11.24
N SER A 89 6.24 -5.94 -12.43
CA SER A 89 6.16 -7.37 -12.72
C SER A 89 7.01 -8.21 -11.77
N ARG A 90 8.13 -7.66 -11.30
CA ARG A 90 9.03 -8.31 -10.35
C ARG A 90 8.42 -8.47 -8.96
N PHE A 91 7.68 -7.46 -8.50
CA PHE A 91 6.97 -7.55 -7.22
C PHE A 91 5.81 -8.55 -7.30
N ILE A 92 5.07 -8.53 -8.41
CA ILE A 92 3.99 -9.48 -8.66
C ILE A 92 4.51 -10.92 -8.78
N GLU A 93 5.66 -11.15 -9.43
CA GLU A 93 6.30 -12.46 -9.47
C GLU A 93 6.63 -12.99 -8.06
N ALA A 94 7.22 -12.14 -7.20
CA ALA A 94 7.47 -12.52 -5.81
C ALA A 94 6.17 -12.81 -5.04
N ALA A 95 5.11 -12.03 -5.28
CA ALA A 95 3.80 -12.23 -4.68
C ALA A 95 3.15 -13.56 -5.15
N HIS A 96 3.29 -13.93 -6.43
CA HIS A 96 2.84 -15.23 -6.94
C HIS A 96 3.60 -16.39 -6.31
N ILE A 97 4.93 -16.28 -6.12
CA ILE A 97 5.70 -17.33 -5.42
C ILE A 97 5.22 -17.46 -3.97
N LEU A 98 5.06 -16.34 -3.26
CA LEU A 98 4.53 -16.32 -1.90
C LEU A 98 3.12 -16.92 -1.82
N GLN A 99 2.27 -16.67 -2.82
CA GLN A 99 0.93 -17.24 -2.91
C GLN A 99 0.97 -18.77 -3.10
N ALA A 100 1.83 -19.26 -3.98
CA ALA A 100 1.91 -20.68 -4.36
C ALA A 100 2.62 -21.53 -3.29
N GLU A 101 3.75 -21.04 -2.78
CA GLU A 101 4.66 -21.79 -1.90
C GLU A 101 4.49 -21.42 -0.42
N GLY A 102 3.82 -20.32 -0.11
CA GLY A 102 3.68 -19.79 1.24
C GLY A 102 4.95 -19.13 1.81
N CYS A 103 6.10 -19.28 1.13
CA CYS A 103 7.34 -18.63 1.52
C CYS A 103 8.26 -18.32 0.33
N LEU A 104 9.20 -17.39 0.55
CA LEU A 104 10.21 -16.98 -0.43
C LEU A 104 11.53 -16.65 0.28
N PRO A 105 12.60 -17.45 0.09
CA PRO A 105 13.94 -17.10 0.54
C PRO A 105 14.46 -15.85 -0.19
N TYR A 106 15.10 -14.95 0.54
CA TYR A 106 15.72 -13.75 -0.02
C TYR A 106 16.92 -13.30 0.85
N THR A 107 17.66 -12.31 0.37
CA THR A 107 18.75 -11.70 1.14
C THR A 107 18.62 -10.19 1.16
N PHE A 108 18.90 -9.56 2.30
CA PHE A 108 18.87 -8.11 2.46
C PHE A 108 20.23 -7.56 2.89
N GLN A 109 20.46 -6.28 2.61
CA GLN A 109 21.75 -5.64 2.86
C GLN A 109 21.97 -5.37 4.36
N VAL A 110 23.16 -5.71 4.85
CA VAL A 110 23.60 -5.39 6.22
C VAL A 110 24.54 -4.20 6.17
N GLU A 111 25.59 -4.29 5.35
CA GLU A 111 26.61 -3.25 5.18
C GLU A 111 27.42 -3.50 3.90
N GLY A 112 27.53 -2.53 3.00
CA GLY A 112 28.32 -2.70 1.77
C GLY A 112 27.88 -3.95 0.99
N GLN A 113 28.78 -4.90 0.78
CA GLN A 113 28.48 -6.18 0.12
C GLN A 113 27.99 -7.29 1.08
N ILE A 114 28.01 -7.04 2.39
CA ILE A 114 27.55 -7.99 3.41
C ILE A 114 26.02 -8.06 3.36
N ARG A 115 25.50 -9.27 3.18
CA ARG A 115 24.07 -9.58 3.14
C ARG A 115 23.72 -10.60 4.22
N GLN A 116 22.45 -10.62 4.60
CA GLN A 116 21.88 -11.60 5.52
C GLN A 116 20.71 -12.31 4.84
N ASP A 117 20.62 -13.62 5.05
CA ASP A 117 19.52 -14.45 4.56
C ASP A 117 18.28 -14.25 5.44
N ALA A 118 17.11 -14.27 4.80
CA ALA A 118 15.80 -14.31 5.45
C ALA A 118 14.80 -15.06 4.58
N VAL A 119 13.61 -15.29 5.14
CA VAL A 119 12.50 -15.93 4.45
C VAL A 119 11.27 -15.05 4.66
N ALA A 120 10.69 -14.59 3.55
CA ALA A 120 9.37 -13.98 3.58
C ALA A 120 8.34 -15.11 3.71
N GLU A 121 7.48 -15.06 4.73
CA GLU A 121 6.49 -16.12 5.00
C GLU A 121 5.08 -15.52 5.05
N VAL A 122 4.16 -16.10 4.28
CA VAL A 122 2.74 -15.79 4.37
C VAL A 122 2.19 -16.47 5.64
N PRO A 123 1.46 -15.75 6.52
CA PRO A 123 0.85 -16.36 7.70
C PRO A 123 -0.06 -17.53 7.32
N ARG A 124 0.04 -18.65 8.04
CA ARG A 124 -0.66 -19.91 7.73
C ARG A 124 -2.18 -19.81 7.79
N ASP A 125 -2.71 -18.81 8.47
CA ASP A 125 -4.14 -18.55 8.61
C ASP A 125 -4.72 -17.70 7.46
N MET A 126 -3.89 -17.29 6.48
CA MET A 126 -4.34 -16.61 5.27
C MET A 126 -4.82 -17.59 4.20
N ASP A 127 -5.96 -17.26 3.59
CA ASP A 127 -6.50 -18.02 2.48
C ASP A 127 -5.99 -17.46 1.16
N CYS A 128 -4.81 -17.94 0.75
CA CYS A 128 -4.15 -17.55 -0.50
C CYS A 128 -5.00 -17.86 -1.75
N SER A 129 -5.98 -18.77 -1.67
CA SER A 129 -6.85 -19.12 -2.80
C SER A 129 -7.83 -18.00 -3.17
N ARG A 130 -8.05 -17.04 -2.26
CA ARG A 130 -8.90 -15.86 -2.47
C ARG A 130 -8.18 -14.73 -3.18
N VAL A 131 -6.87 -14.82 -3.39
CA VAL A 131 -6.05 -13.74 -3.91
C VAL A 131 -5.81 -13.92 -5.41
N THR A 132 -5.85 -12.82 -6.16
CA THR A 132 -5.35 -12.75 -7.54
C THR A 132 -4.42 -11.56 -7.67
N PHE A 133 -3.15 -11.81 -8.00
CA PHE A 133 -2.20 -10.74 -8.30
C PHE A 133 -2.14 -10.46 -9.80
N ARG A 134 -2.09 -9.16 -10.16
CA ARG A 134 -2.00 -8.68 -11.56
C ARG A 134 -0.90 -7.64 -11.68
N VAL A 135 -0.14 -7.70 -12.77
CA VAL A 135 0.69 -6.57 -13.20
C VAL A 135 -0.22 -5.55 -13.88
N GLY A 136 -0.23 -4.30 -13.41
CA GLY A 136 -1.13 -3.29 -13.95
C GLY A 136 -0.84 -1.87 -13.46
N ASP A 137 -1.42 -0.88 -14.14
CA ASP A 137 -1.35 0.52 -13.75
C ASP A 137 -2.50 0.83 -12.78
N ALA A 138 -2.20 1.35 -11.60
CA ALA A 138 -3.23 1.72 -10.64
C ALA A 138 -4.15 2.87 -11.14
N MET A 139 -3.72 3.66 -12.13
CA MET A 139 -4.55 4.68 -12.80
C MET A 139 -5.47 4.11 -13.88
N ASP A 140 -5.33 2.82 -14.20
CA ASP A 140 -6.11 2.09 -15.20
C ASP A 140 -6.13 0.58 -14.86
N PRO A 141 -6.85 0.19 -13.79
CA PRO A 141 -6.80 -1.17 -13.27
C PRO A 141 -7.58 -2.20 -14.13
N GLY A 142 -8.25 -1.76 -15.20
CA GLY A 142 -9.00 -2.60 -16.15
C GLY A 142 -10.52 -2.52 -15.96
N GLU A 143 -11.28 -2.59 -17.06
CA GLU A 143 -12.74 -2.50 -17.06
C GLU A 143 -13.44 -3.74 -16.48
N ASP A 144 -12.75 -4.89 -16.44
CA ASP A 144 -13.29 -6.18 -16.02
C ASP A 144 -13.17 -6.45 -14.52
N ILE A 145 -12.51 -5.57 -13.75
CA ILE A 145 -12.22 -5.83 -12.34
C ILE A 145 -13.44 -5.73 -11.43
N GLY A 146 -14.51 -5.08 -11.90
CA GLY A 146 -15.75 -4.86 -11.16
C GLY A 146 -15.60 -3.85 -10.01
N ALA A 147 -16.50 -3.97 -9.02
CA ALA A 147 -16.53 -3.09 -7.85
C ALA A 147 -16.18 -3.84 -6.56
N PHE A 148 -15.72 -3.08 -5.56
CA PHE A 148 -15.14 -3.58 -4.32
C PHE A 148 -15.80 -2.96 -3.08
N ASP A 149 -15.80 -3.72 -1.99
CA ASP A 149 -16.22 -3.26 -0.67
C ASP A 149 -15.08 -2.56 0.08
N ILE A 150 -13.84 -2.91 -0.25
CA ILE A 150 -12.62 -2.36 0.34
C ILE A 150 -11.64 -2.04 -0.79
N VAL A 151 -11.16 -0.80 -0.85
CA VAL A 151 -10.01 -0.43 -1.67
C VAL A 151 -8.91 0.08 -0.75
N HIS A 152 -7.74 -0.53 -0.83
CA HIS A 152 -6.56 -0.17 -0.06
C HIS A 152 -5.50 0.44 -0.99
N MET A 153 -4.94 1.57 -0.58
CA MET A 153 -3.91 2.33 -1.30
C MET A 153 -2.87 2.83 -0.29
N ALA A 154 -1.88 2.00 0.04
CA ALA A 154 -0.81 2.37 0.96
C ALA A 154 0.41 2.91 0.23
N ASN A 155 0.77 4.16 0.53
CA ASN A 155 1.97 4.85 0.02
C ASN A 155 2.06 4.87 -1.53
N LEU A 156 0.89 4.94 -2.19
CA LEU A 156 0.78 4.86 -3.64
C LEU A 156 0.69 6.23 -4.32
N ILE A 157 -0.19 7.12 -3.84
CA ILE A 157 -0.58 8.32 -4.59
C ILE A 157 0.59 9.27 -4.86
N ASP A 158 1.58 9.32 -3.97
CA ASP A 158 2.81 10.12 -4.11
C ASP A 158 3.90 9.41 -4.94
N ARG A 159 3.53 8.30 -5.61
CA ARG A 159 4.34 7.55 -6.58
C ARG A 159 3.69 7.45 -7.95
N LEU A 160 2.50 8.03 -8.14
CA LEU A 160 1.80 8.04 -9.43
C LEU A 160 2.13 9.30 -10.23
N PRO A 161 2.23 9.24 -11.56
CA PRO A 161 2.46 10.43 -12.39
C PRO A 161 1.22 11.34 -12.46
N ASP A 162 0.01 10.77 -12.30
CA ASP A 162 -1.24 11.53 -12.19
C ASP A 162 -2.14 10.89 -11.11
N PRO A 163 -1.92 11.23 -9.83
CA PRO A 163 -2.73 10.67 -8.75
C PRO A 163 -4.20 11.09 -8.83
N ALA A 164 -4.50 12.27 -9.39
CA ALA A 164 -5.87 12.73 -9.55
C ALA A 164 -6.66 11.84 -10.53
N ARG A 165 -6.02 11.31 -11.58
CA ARG A 165 -6.63 10.30 -12.46
C ARG A 165 -6.99 9.04 -11.70
N CYS A 166 -6.09 8.51 -10.86
CA CYS A 166 -6.37 7.33 -10.04
C CYS A 166 -7.52 7.55 -9.06
N LEU A 167 -7.61 8.73 -8.43
CA LEU A 167 -8.69 9.03 -7.47
C LEU A 167 -10.05 9.20 -8.15
N ARG A 168 -10.11 9.81 -9.34
CA ARG A 168 -11.37 10.10 -10.05
C ARG A 168 -12.14 8.86 -10.53
N GLN A 169 -11.49 7.70 -10.65
CA GLN A 169 -12.16 6.44 -11.00
C GLN A 169 -12.74 5.70 -9.77
N LEU A 170 -12.29 6.02 -8.56
CA LEU A 170 -12.69 5.31 -7.33
C LEU A 170 -14.21 5.30 -7.08
N PRO A 171 -15.00 6.35 -7.39
CA PRO A 171 -16.45 6.29 -7.22
C PRO A 171 -17.15 5.14 -7.96
N GLY A 172 -16.58 4.69 -9.09
CA GLY A 172 -17.08 3.57 -9.88
C GLY A 172 -16.49 2.21 -9.49
N LEU A 173 -15.36 2.20 -8.79
CA LEU A 173 -14.69 0.99 -8.31
C LEU A 173 -15.12 0.58 -6.90
N ILE A 174 -15.73 1.49 -6.13
CA ILE A 174 -16.13 1.23 -4.75
C ILE A 174 -17.66 1.17 -4.68
N ASN A 175 -18.18 0.07 -4.16
CA ASN A 175 -19.62 -0.10 -3.92
C ASN A 175 -20.12 0.97 -2.94
N PRO A 176 -21.37 1.45 -3.04
CA PRO A 176 -21.99 2.28 -2.00
C PRO A 176 -21.87 1.61 -0.62
N GLY A 177 -21.47 2.38 0.38
CA GLY A 177 -21.11 1.92 1.73
C GLY A 177 -19.72 1.27 1.87
N GLY A 178 -19.01 1.04 0.75
CA GLY A 178 -17.65 0.52 0.72
C GLY A 178 -16.62 1.53 1.24
N GLN A 179 -15.42 1.04 1.55
CA GLN A 179 -14.38 1.78 2.24
C GLN A 179 -13.14 1.96 1.38
N LEU A 180 -12.67 3.20 1.25
CA LEU A 180 -11.34 3.53 0.74
C LEU A 180 -10.39 3.75 1.92
N LEU A 181 -9.36 2.91 2.02
CA LEU A 181 -8.26 3.01 2.97
C LEU A 181 -7.05 3.61 2.24
N LEU A 182 -6.81 4.91 2.41
CA LEU A 182 -5.73 5.62 1.72
C LEU A 182 -4.69 6.07 2.73
N LEU A 183 -3.43 5.70 2.49
CA LEU A 183 -2.29 6.14 3.28
C LEU A 183 -1.24 6.77 2.38
N SER A 184 -0.68 7.91 2.77
CA SER A 184 0.50 8.45 2.10
C SER A 184 1.32 9.30 3.06
N PRO A 185 2.67 9.23 2.99
CA PRO A 185 3.55 10.17 3.66
C PRO A 185 3.64 11.52 2.92
N TYR A 186 2.97 11.65 1.77
CA TYR A 186 2.99 12.83 0.90
C TYR A 186 4.41 13.30 0.56
N THR A 187 5.32 12.35 0.31
CA THR A 187 6.73 12.68 0.08
C THR A 187 6.94 13.51 -1.19
N TRP A 188 6.01 13.42 -2.15
CA TRP A 188 5.96 14.19 -3.40
C TRP A 188 7.32 14.47 -4.02
N MET A 189 7.75 13.58 -4.89
CA MET A 189 9.03 13.70 -5.58
C MET A 189 8.78 13.84 -7.07
N GLN A 190 9.36 14.88 -7.69
CA GLN A 190 9.24 15.15 -9.14
C GLN A 190 9.67 13.97 -10.02
N ALA A 191 10.53 13.09 -9.50
CA ALA A 191 10.90 11.85 -10.18
C ALA A 191 9.68 10.93 -10.43
N TYR A 192 8.67 10.96 -9.57
CA TYR A 192 7.48 10.10 -9.69
C TYR A 192 6.25 10.89 -10.15
N THR A 193 6.01 12.04 -9.54
CA THR A 193 4.84 12.87 -9.80
C THR A 193 5.32 14.27 -10.18
N PRO A 194 5.04 14.77 -11.40
CA PRO A 194 5.36 16.14 -11.76
C PRO A 194 4.62 17.12 -10.82
N GLU A 195 5.23 18.27 -10.54
CA GLU A 195 4.77 19.20 -9.49
C GLU A 195 3.35 19.72 -9.74
N GLU A 196 2.98 19.92 -11.01
CA GLU A 196 1.64 20.30 -11.42
C GLU A 196 0.56 19.29 -11.02
N ALA A 197 0.92 18.00 -10.92
CA ALA A 197 0.04 16.90 -10.57
C ALA A 197 0.02 16.58 -9.07
N TRP A 198 0.78 17.29 -8.24
CA TRP A 198 0.70 17.13 -6.79
C TRP A 198 -0.67 17.58 -6.28
N LEU A 199 -1.29 16.74 -5.44
CA LEU A 199 -2.62 17.02 -4.89
C LEU A 199 -2.60 18.15 -3.84
N GLY A 200 -1.43 18.42 -3.28
CA GLY A 200 -1.16 19.48 -2.31
C GLY A 200 0.34 19.57 -2.06
N GLY A 201 0.75 19.99 -0.87
CA GLY A 201 2.17 20.20 -0.56
C GLY A 201 2.77 21.39 -1.32
N ARG A 202 1.92 22.33 -1.74
CA ARG A 202 2.31 23.51 -2.53
C ARG A 202 1.64 24.77 -2.00
N SER A 203 2.19 25.92 -2.34
CA SER A 203 1.60 27.22 -2.02
C SER A 203 0.91 27.80 -3.25
N ILE A 204 -0.41 28.01 -3.18
CA ILE A 204 -1.19 28.65 -4.24
C ILE A 204 -1.45 30.10 -3.83
N ALA A 205 -0.94 31.06 -4.61
CA ALA A 205 -1.09 32.50 -4.33
C ALA A 205 -0.70 32.89 -2.89
N GLY A 206 0.34 32.27 -2.34
CA GLY A 206 0.82 32.51 -0.97
C GLY A 206 0.07 31.77 0.13
N THR A 207 -0.97 31.00 -0.20
CA THR A 207 -1.69 30.14 0.76
C THR A 207 -1.18 28.70 0.65
N PRO A 208 -0.63 28.11 1.73
CA PRO A 208 -0.28 26.70 1.75
C PRO A 208 -1.51 25.83 1.54
N GLN A 209 -1.41 24.82 0.67
CA GLN A 209 -2.42 23.80 0.49
C GLN A 209 -1.82 22.43 0.82
N THR A 210 -2.45 21.71 1.74
CA THR A 210 -2.06 20.37 2.16
C THR A 210 -2.59 19.30 1.19
N SER A 211 -1.96 18.13 1.17
CA SER A 211 -2.43 17.00 0.37
C SER A 211 -3.82 16.52 0.79
N LEU A 212 -4.18 16.61 2.08
CA LEU A 212 -5.50 16.24 2.58
C LEU A 212 -6.60 17.15 2.04
N GLU A 213 -6.35 18.46 1.95
CA GLU A 213 -7.28 19.40 1.29
C GLU A 213 -7.44 19.07 -0.20
N GLY A 214 -6.35 18.63 -0.85
CA GLY A 214 -6.40 18.09 -2.21
C GLY A 214 -7.28 16.85 -2.35
N LEU A 215 -7.17 15.91 -1.39
CA LEU A 215 -8.01 14.72 -1.34
C LEU A 215 -9.49 15.09 -1.17
N HIS A 216 -9.82 16.00 -0.26
CA HIS A 216 -11.19 16.52 -0.10
C HIS A 216 -11.74 17.08 -1.41
N GLY A 217 -10.96 17.88 -2.12
CA GLY A 217 -11.36 18.46 -3.41
C GLY A 217 -11.72 17.42 -4.49
N LEU A 218 -11.19 16.19 -4.39
CA LEU A 218 -11.45 15.11 -5.34
C LEU A 218 -12.47 14.07 -4.86
N LEU A 219 -12.57 13.85 -3.54
CA LEU A 219 -13.32 12.74 -2.96
C LEU A 219 -14.67 13.19 -2.36
N ASP A 220 -14.81 14.44 -1.93
CA ASP A 220 -15.99 14.90 -1.16
C ASP A 220 -17.31 14.84 -1.95
N ALA A 221 -17.29 14.69 -3.28
CA ALA A 221 -18.50 14.53 -4.09
C ALA A 221 -19.16 13.16 -3.85
N ASP A 222 -18.35 12.10 -3.77
CA ASP A 222 -18.80 10.70 -3.76
C ASP A 222 -18.51 9.97 -2.46
N PHE A 223 -17.67 10.56 -1.60
CA PHE A 223 -17.20 9.95 -0.37
C PHE A 223 -17.37 10.87 0.84
N THR A 224 -17.45 10.27 2.02
CA THR A 224 -17.40 10.95 3.31
C THR A 224 -16.17 10.48 4.08
N LEU A 225 -15.30 11.40 4.50
CA LEU A 225 -14.19 11.08 5.40
C LEU A 225 -14.75 10.65 6.77
N ASP A 226 -14.36 9.48 7.24
CA ASP A 226 -14.85 8.88 8.49
C ASP A 226 -13.75 8.74 9.55
N LEU A 227 -12.49 8.59 9.15
CA LEU A 227 -11.35 8.51 10.05
C LEU A 227 -10.09 9.12 9.42
N THR A 228 -9.31 9.82 10.23
CA THR A 228 -7.94 10.24 9.94
C THR A 228 -7.05 9.84 11.11
N LEU A 229 -5.89 9.25 10.83
CA LEU A 229 -4.88 8.91 11.83
C LEU A 229 -3.47 9.00 11.23
N ASP A 230 -2.47 9.00 12.10
CA ASP A 230 -1.06 8.90 11.70
C ASP A 230 -0.57 7.48 11.92
N LEU A 231 0.04 6.88 10.89
CA LEU A 231 0.59 5.54 10.94
C LEU A 231 2.09 5.57 10.60
N PRO A 232 2.98 5.35 11.59
CA PRO A 232 4.42 5.33 11.33
C PRO A 232 4.82 4.05 10.59
N PHE A 233 5.86 4.14 9.77
CA PHE A 233 6.49 3.00 9.13
C PHE A 233 8.00 3.14 9.03
N LEU A 234 8.69 2.00 8.98
CA LEU A 234 10.15 1.93 8.96
C LEU A 234 10.63 1.06 7.81
N ILE A 235 11.34 1.66 6.85
CA ILE A 235 12.05 0.92 5.79
C ILE A 235 13.52 0.86 6.16
N ARG A 236 14.09 -0.35 6.17
CA ARG A 236 15.52 -0.57 6.41
C ARG A 236 16.25 -0.65 5.07
N GLU A 237 17.14 0.30 4.81
CA GLU A 237 18.05 0.24 3.66
C GLU A 237 19.23 -0.69 3.96
N HIS A 238 19.86 -0.52 5.12
CA HIS A 238 20.87 -1.43 5.64
C HIS A 238 20.95 -1.31 7.17
N ALA A 239 21.82 -2.07 7.85
CA ALA A 239 21.82 -2.19 9.32
C ALA A 239 22.00 -0.86 10.08
N ARG A 240 22.47 0.20 9.41
CA ARG A 240 22.81 1.52 9.97
C ARG A 240 22.01 2.68 9.33
N LYS A 241 21.14 2.42 8.37
CA LYS A 241 20.35 3.46 7.69
C LYS A 241 18.90 3.01 7.50
N TYR A 242 18.00 3.87 7.95
CA TYR A 242 16.57 3.62 7.98
C TYR A 242 15.84 4.85 7.47
N GLN A 243 14.70 4.63 6.84
CA GLN A 243 13.71 5.66 6.54
C GLN A 243 12.57 5.47 7.54
N TRP A 244 12.53 6.33 8.55
CA TRP A 244 11.35 6.46 9.40
C TRP A 244 10.43 7.50 8.78
N SER A 245 9.17 7.16 8.62
CA SER A 245 8.17 8.01 7.98
C SER A 245 6.83 7.82 8.67
N VAL A 246 5.94 8.80 8.49
CA VAL A 246 4.58 8.76 9.01
C VAL A 246 3.65 8.94 7.83
N ALA A 247 2.82 7.95 7.56
CA ALA A 247 1.76 8.07 6.57
C ALA A 247 0.52 8.64 7.27
N GLN A 248 -0.09 9.66 6.67
CA GLN A 248 -1.44 10.04 7.06
C GLN A 248 -2.40 9.01 6.47
N GLY A 249 -3.04 8.23 7.34
CA GLY A 249 -4.07 7.27 6.99
C GLY A 249 -5.45 7.91 7.04
N THR A 250 -6.26 7.63 6.02
CA THR A 250 -7.64 8.11 5.92
C THR A 250 -8.57 6.97 5.51
N ARG A 251 -9.72 6.87 6.18
CA ARG A 251 -10.84 6.00 5.76
C ARG A 251 -11.95 6.88 5.20
N TRP A 252 -12.33 6.62 3.95
CA TRP A 252 -13.46 7.27 3.30
C TRP A 252 -14.57 6.27 3.01
N ILE A 253 -15.82 6.67 3.23
CA ILE A 253 -17.00 5.84 2.98
C ILE A 253 -17.68 6.31 1.71
N ARG A 254 -17.89 5.39 0.75
CA ARG A 254 -18.64 5.67 -0.47
C ARG A 254 -20.11 5.95 -0.15
N ARG A 255 -20.64 7.08 -0.61
CA ARG A 255 -22.06 7.46 -0.47
C ARG A 255 -22.99 6.64 -1.36
#